data_AF-Q22RG2-F1
#
_entry.id   AF-Q22RG2-F1
#
_cell.length_a   1.000
_cell.length_b   1.000
_cell.length_c   1.000
_cell.angle_alpha   90.00
_cell.angle_beta   90.00
_cell.angle_gamma   90.00
#
_symmetry.space_group_name_H-M   'P 1'
#
loop_
_entity.id
_entity.type
_entity.pdbx_description
1 polymer ?
#
loop_
_entity_poly.entity_id
_entity_poly.type
_entity_poly.pdbx_seq_one_letter_code
_entity_poly.pdbx_strand_id
1 'polypeptide(L)'
;MRITPLLLISLVSLLGVATLFTLNHRAPLEKKVNLDDCLALKLGQDVDETTQQEFFAVNQCWDQKVSFKFQINIDDVISEQTTKCMQPGETITIPNITSLFQIFGFKSSKC
;
A
#
# COMPACT_ATOMS: atom_id res chain seq x y z
N MET A 1 21.13 53.18 40.27
CA MET A 1 20.96 52.05 39.35
C MET A 1 19.66 52.33 38.59
N ARG A 2 19.70 52.96 37.40
CA ARG A 2 19.75 52.31 36.05
C ARG A 2 18.57 51.31 35.94
N ILE A 3 17.59 51.38 35.01
CA ILE A 3 17.57 51.77 33.58
C ILE A 3 16.09 52.03 33.18
N THR A 4 15.80 53.07 32.37
CA THR A 4 14.55 53.22 31.59
C THR A 4 14.56 52.28 30.39
N PRO A 5 13.42 51.68 30.02
CA PRO A 5 13.17 51.46 28.59
C PRO A 5 11.76 51.89 28.18
N LEU A 6 11.73 53.02 27.46
CA LEU A 6 10.86 53.20 26.30
C LEU A 6 11.13 52.04 25.30
N LEU A 7 10.11 51.66 24.53
CA LEU A 7 10.15 50.71 23.42
C LEU A 7 10.51 49.25 23.77
N LEU A 8 9.48 48.41 23.92
CA LEU A 8 9.56 47.02 23.47
C LEU A 8 8.48 46.79 22.41
N ILE A 9 8.74 47.33 21.22
CA ILE A 9 8.12 46.85 19.99
C ILE A 9 8.57 45.39 19.82
N SER A 10 7.60 44.51 19.59
CA SER A 10 7.80 43.24 18.89
C SER A 10 8.73 42.22 19.55
N LEU A 11 8.27 41.58 20.64
CA LEU A 11 8.89 40.35 21.17
C LEU A 11 7.89 39.20 21.35
N VAL A 12 6.99 39.01 20.36
CA VAL A 12 6.16 37.79 20.23
C VAL A 12 6.60 36.92 19.04
N SER A 13 7.71 37.26 18.36
CA SER A 13 8.20 36.49 17.20
C SER A 13 9.34 35.51 17.49
N LEU A 14 9.49 35.02 18.72
CA LEU A 14 10.64 34.15 19.11
C LEU A 14 10.27 32.94 20.00
N LEU A 15 9.00 32.57 20.12
CA LEU A 15 8.65 31.21 20.56
C LEU A 15 8.59 30.29 19.33
N GLY A 16 9.70 29.60 19.04
CA GLY A 16 9.65 28.50 18.08
C GLY A 16 10.95 28.03 17.44
N VAL A 17 12.14 28.39 17.92
CA VAL A 17 13.34 27.60 17.59
C VAL A 17 13.41 26.42 18.55
N ALA A 18 12.79 25.30 18.15
CA ALA A 18 13.04 23.93 18.63
C ALA A 18 12.00 23.06 17.91
N THR A 19 12.33 22.09 17.07
CA THR A 19 13.51 21.25 17.02
C THR A 19 13.42 20.53 15.68
N LEU A 20 14.50 20.54 14.89
CA LEU A 20 14.75 19.48 13.94
C LEU A 20 14.85 18.17 14.74
N PHE A 21 13.74 17.45 14.84
CA PHE A 21 13.76 16.01 15.12
C PHE A 21 13.63 15.28 13.79
N THR A 22 14.69 15.40 12.99
CA THR A 22 15.19 14.25 12.24
C THR A 22 15.82 13.28 13.25
N LEU A 23 15.00 12.51 13.98
CA LEU A 23 15.39 11.21 14.53
C LEU A 23 14.46 10.19 13.87
N ASN A 24 14.98 9.56 12.83
CA ASN A 24 15.57 8.22 12.93
C ASN A 24 14.50 7.17 13.21
N HIS A 25 14.36 6.28 12.21
CA HIS A 25 14.09 4.89 12.45
C HIS A 25 12.93 4.68 13.44
N ARG A 26 11.70 4.89 12.95
CA ARG A 26 10.74 3.83 13.28
C ARG A 26 11.36 2.58 12.68
N ALA A 27 12.03 1.82 13.53
CA ALA A 27 12.19 0.40 13.33
C ALA A 27 10.87 -0.08 12.75
N PRO A 28 10.85 -0.81 11.62
CA PRO A 28 9.61 -1.42 11.19
C PRO A 28 9.10 -2.14 12.44
N LEU A 29 7.90 -1.75 12.89
CA LEU A 29 7.18 -2.61 13.80
C LEU A 29 7.04 -3.87 12.96
N GLU A 30 7.93 -4.85 13.19
CA GLU A 30 7.82 -6.21 12.69
C GLU A 30 6.59 -6.83 13.36
N LYS A 31 5.43 -6.23 13.14
CA LYS A 31 4.20 -6.96 13.13
C LYS A 31 4.50 -8.05 12.12
N LYS A 32 4.48 -9.32 12.54
CA LYS A 32 4.47 -10.44 11.61
C LYS A 32 3.28 -10.19 10.70
N VAL A 33 3.53 -9.53 9.57
CA VAL A 33 2.54 -9.31 8.55
C VAL A 33 2.28 -10.70 8.03
N ASN A 34 1.06 -11.19 8.23
CA ASN A 34 0.65 -12.36 7.50
C ASN A 34 0.70 -11.95 6.03
N LEU A 35 1.54 -12.60 5.25
CA LEU A 35 1.75 -12.23 3.84
C LEU A 35 0.43 -12.31 3.05
N ASP A 36 -0.53 -13.11 3.53
CA ASP A 36 -1.88 -13.20 2.96
C ASP A 36 -2.68 -11.90 3.16
N ASP A 37 -2.38 -11.12 4.22
CA ASP A 37 -2.99 -9.81 4.47
C ASP A 37 -2.42 -8.72 3.54
N CYS A 38 -1.35 -9.01 2.80
CA CYS A 38 -0.75 -8.06 1.86
C CYS A 38 -1.43 -8.03 0.49
N LEU A 39 -2.33 -8.96 0.19
CA LEU A 39 -3.04 -8.96 -1.08
C LEU A 39 -4.27 -8.06 -0.98
N ALA A 40 -4.36 -7.06 -1.85
CA ALA A 40 -5.62 -6.39 -2.15
C ALA A 40 -6.06 -6.68 -3.58
N LEU A 41 -7.34 -7.00 -3.76
CA LEU A 41 -7.97 -7.10 -5.06
C LEU A 41 -8.76 -5.83 -5.34
N LYS A 42 -8.51 -5.22 -6.49
CA LYS A 42 -9.22 -4.02 -6.94
C LYS A 42 -9.90 -4.29 -8.27
N LEU A 43 -11.08 -3.71 -8.44
CA LEU A 43 -11.73 -3.60 -9.73
C LEU A 43 -11.28 -2.28 -10.35
N GLY A 44 -10.63 -2.32 -11.50
CA GLY A 44 -10.43 -1.13 -12.32
C GLY A 44 -11.54 -1.03 -13.35
N GLN A 45 -11.93 0.21 -13.63
CA GLN A 45 -12.78 0.56 -14.75
C GLN A 45 -11.84 1.11 -15.82
N ASP A 46 -11.81 0.47 -16.99
CA ASP A 46 -11.15 1.06 -18.14
C ASP A 46 -11.87 2.36 -18.52
N VAL A 47 -11.11 3.40 -18.87
CA VAL A 47 -11.61 4.77 -19.08
C VAL A 47 -12.06 4.98 -20.52
N ASP A 48 -11.71 4.05 -21.42
CA ASP A 48 -12.24 4.04 -22.79
C ASP A 48 -13.50 3.16 -22.89
N GLU A 49 -14.47 3.65 -23.66
CA GLU A 49 -15.90 3.29 -23.69
C GLU A 49 -16.27 1.82 -24.00
N THR A 50 -15.30 0.91 -24.02
CA THR A 50 -15.51 -0.54 -24.00
C THR A 50 -15.37 -1.05 -22.57
N THR A 51 -16.47 -1.05 -21.83
CA THR A 51 -16.62 -1.48 -20.43
C THR A 51 -16.12 -2.92 -20.16
N GLN A 52 -14.81 -3.15 -20.19
CA GLN A 52 -14.21 -4.36 -19.65
C GLN A 52 -13.82 -4.11 -18.20
N GLN A 53 -14.42 -4.89 -17.31
CA GLN A 53 -14.05 -4.91 -15.91
C GLN A 53 -12.75 -5.68 -15.76
N GLU A 54 -11.69 -5.00 -15.33
CA GLU A 54 -10.41 -5.63 -15.06
C GLU A 54 -10.18 -5.76 -13.55
N PHE A 55 -9.76 -6.94 -13.12
CA PHE A 55 -9.35 -7.15 -11.73
C PHE A 55 -7.85 -7.04 -11.59
N PHE A 56 -7.42 -6.45 -10.49
CA PHE A 56 -6.01 -6.20 -10.20
C PHE A 56 -5.65 -6.79 -8.85
N ALA A 57 -4.56 -7.54 -8.80
CA ALA A 57 -3.86 -7.86 -7.57
C ALA A 57 -2.89 -6.72 -7.24
N VAL A 58 -2.86 -6.28 -5.98
CA VAL A 58 -1.95 -5.26 -5.48
C VAL A 58 -1.18 -5.81 -4.29
N ASN A 59 0.14 -5.65 -4.29
CA ASN A 59 0.97 -5.92 -3.12
C ASN A 59 0.94 -4.72 -2.16
N GLN A 60 0.28 -4.86 -1.01
CA GLN A 60 0.21 -3.83 0.03
C GLN A 60 1.28 -3.95 1.11
N CYS A 61 2.13 -4.99 1.09
CA CYS A 61 3.31 -5.03 1.96
C CYS A 61 4.22 -3.84 1.62
N TRP A 62 4.54 -2.99 2.60
CA TRP A 62 5.34 -1.77 2.37
C TRP A 62 6.83 -2.04 2.13
N ASP A 63 7.33 -3.15 2.64
CA ASP A 63 8.77 -3.46 2.69
C ASP A 63 9.12 -4.84 2.12
N GLN A 64 8.14 -5.58 1.60
CA GLN A 64 8.34 -6.96 1.17
C GLN A 64 7.88 -7.18 -0.26
N LYS A 65 8.74 -7.88 -1.00
CA LYS A 65 8.41 -8.44 -2.31
C LYS A 65 7.68 -9.75 -2.10
N VAL A 66 6.50 -9.89 -2.70
CA VAL A 66 5.62 -11.04 -2.47
C VAL A 66 5.13 -11.59 -3.81
N SER A 67 5.00 -12.91 -3.89
CA SER A 67 4.24 -13.58 -4.95
C SER A 67 2.95 -14.12 -4.34
N PHE A 68 1.84 -13.95 -5.07
CA PHE A 68 0.53 -14.45 -4.67
C PHE A 68 0.10 -15.58 -5.58
N LYS A 69 -0.41 -16.64 -4.97
CA LYS A 69 -0.97 -17.81 -5.60
C LYS A 69 -2.45 -17.87 -5.27
N PHE A 70 -3.29 -18.07 -6.27
CA PHE A 70 -4.74 -18.13 -6.11
C PHE A 70 -5.36 -19.05 -7.16
N GLN A 71 -6.56 -19.51 -6.90
CA GLN A 71 -7.34 -20.33 -7.81
C GLN A 71 -8.47 -19.46 -8.39
N ILE A 72 -8.71 -19.64 -9.68
CA ILE A 72 -9.84 -19.03 -10.39
C ILE A 72 -10.76 -20.14 -10.86
N ASN A 73 -12.07 -19.98 -10.64
CA ASN A 73 -13.10 -20.81 -11.26
C ASN A 73 -13.82 -20.01 -12.36
N ILE A 74 -13.67 -20.44 -13.62
CA ILE A 74 -14.38 -19.89 -14.79
C ILE A 74 -15.13 -21.04 -15.43
N ASP A 75 -16.46 -20.93 -15.52
CA ASP A 75 -17.32 -21.94 -16.14
C ASP A 75 -17.06 -23.38 -15.63
N ASP A 76 -16.96 -23.53 -14.30
CA ASP A 76 -16.66 -24.77 -13.57
C ASP A 76 -15.25 -25.35 -13.81
N VAL A 77 -14.38 -24.61 -14.49
CA VAL A 77 -12.97 -24.96 -14.67
C VAL A 77 -12.11 -24.22 -13.64
N ILE A 78 -11.47 -24.98 -12.76
CA ILE A 78 -10.53 -24.44 -11.77
C ILE A 78 -9.14 -24.36 -12.37
N SER A 79 -8.57 -23.16 -12.40
CA SER A 79 -7.21 -22.89 -12.82
C SER A 79 -6.41 -22.25 -11.70
N GLU A 80 -5.19 -22.70 -11.51
CA GLU A 80 -4.27 -22.11 -10.55
C GLU A 80 -3.43 -21.02 -11.22
N GLN A 81 -3.38 -19.85 -10.60
CA GLN A 81 -2.60 -18.71 -11.05
C GLN A 81 -1.57 -18.33 -10.00
N THR A 82 -0.44 -17.82 -10.46
CA THR A 82 0.62 -17.30 -9.59
C THR A 82 1.15 -16.02 -10.20
N THR A 83 1.18 -14.96 -9.41
CA THR A 83 1.79 -13.70 -9.83
C THR A 83 3.31 -13.85 -9.87
N LYS A 84 3.97 -13.08 -10.72
CA LYS A 84 5.40 -12.82 -10.53
C LYS A 84 5.63 -12.18 -9.15
N CYS A 85 6.88 -12.15 -8.71
CA CYS A 85 7.25 -11.43 -7.50
C CYS A 85 6.96 -9.93 -7.66
N MET A 86 6.00 -9.43 -6.89
CA MET A 86 5.52 -8.06 -6.92
C MET A 86 6.25 -7.19 -5.92
N GLN A 87 6.74 -6.03 -6.36
CA GLN A 87 7.30 -5.01 -5.45
C GLN A 87 6.20 -4.40 -4.56
N PRO A 88 6.54 -3.79 -3.42
CA PRO A 88 5.61 -2.97 -2.65
C PRO A 88 4.84 -1.98 -3.52
N GLY A 89 3.50 -2.01 -3.46
CA GLY A 89 2.60 -1.17 -4.25
C GLY A 89 2.43 -1.58 -5.72
N GLU A 90 3.18 -2.57 -6.21
CA GLU A 90 3.03 -3.06 -7.58
C GLU A 90 1.62 -3.66 -7.78
N THR A 91 1.08 -3.42 -8.97
CA THR A 91 -0.24 -3.87 -9.38
C THR A 91 -0.11 -4.75 -10.61
N ILE A 92 -0.84 -5.87 -10.65
CA ILE A 92 -0.87 -6.81 -11.77
C ILE A 92 -2.32 -7.10 -12.13
N THR A 93 -2.65 -7.01 -13.42
CA THR A 93 -3.96 -7.41 -13.96
C THR A 93 -4.12 -8.92 -13.89
N ILE A 94 -5.30 -9.36 -13.45
CA ILE A 94 -5.71 -10.76 -13.46
C ILE A 94 -6.65 -10.95 -14.65
N PRO A 95 -6.20 -11.61 -15.73
CA PRO A 95 -6.98 -11.70 -16.95
C PRO A 95 -8.19 -12.63 -16.77
N ASN A 96 -9.23 -12.38 -17.57
CA ASN A 96 -10.40 -13.26 -17.72
C ASN A 96 -11.26 -13.47 -16.46
N ILE A 97 -11.22 -12.53 -15.51
CA ILE A 97 -12.09 -12.56 -14.34
C ILE A 97 -13.15 -11.49 -14.49
N THR A 98 -14.42 -11.87 -14.29
CA THR A 98 -15.56 -10.95 -14.35
C THR A 98 -16.19 -10.73 -12.97
N SER A 99 -15.79 -11.52 -11.96
CA SER A 99 -16.27 -11.37 -10.58
C SER A 99 -15.24 -11.84 -9.55
N LEU A 100 -15.18 -11.17 -8.40
CA LEU A 100 -14.34 -11.58 -7.26
C LEU A 100 -14.71 -12.96 -6.70
N PHE A 101 -15.97 -13.39 -6.86
CA PHE A 101 -16.42 -14.72 -6.40
C PHE A 101 -15.77 -15.88 -7.16
N GLN A 102 -15.14 -15.59 -8.30
CA GLN A 102 -14.40 -16.57 -9.07
C GLN A 102 -13.02 -16.85 -8.45
N ILE A 103 -12.53 -16.03 -7.52
CA ILE A 103 -11.17 -16.12 -6.96
C ILE A 103 -11.20 -16.66 -5.54
N PHE A 104 -10.40 -17.69 -5.27
CA PHE A 104 -10.30 -18.33 -3.96
C PHE A 104 -8.94 -19.00 -3.76
N GLY A 105 -8.75 -19.67 -2.61
CA GLY A 105 -7.55 -20.48 -2.36
C GLY A 105 -6.26 -19.66 -2.29
N PHE A 106 -6.33 -18.45 -1.76
CA PHE A 106 -5.19 -17.53 -1.68
C PHE A 106 -4.07 -18.08 -0.79
N LYS A 107 -2.85 -17.98 -1.31
CA LYS A 107 -1.61 -18.20 -0.58
C LYS A 107 -0.59 -17.18 -1.05
N SER A 108 0.21 -16.69 -0.14
CA SER A 108 1.31 -15.79 -0.44
C SER A 108 2.65 -16.45 -0.14
N SER A 109 3.71 -15.96 -0.78
CA SER A 109 5.07 -16.42 -0.52
C SER A 109 6.04 -15.26 -0.68
N LYS A 110 7.02 -15.18 0.22
CA LYS A 110 8.10 -14.21 0.08
C LYS A 110 8.91 -14.53 -1.16
N CYS A 111 9.30 -13.45 -1.83
CA CYS A 111 10.42 -13.43 -2.73
C CYS A 111 11.61 -12.78 -2.00
#